data_AF-A0A7M4D8X5-F1
#
_entry.id   AF-A0A7M4D8X5-F1
#
_cell.length_a   1.000
_cell.length_b   1.000
_cell.length_c   1.000
_cell.angle_alpha   90.00
_cell.angle_beta   90.00
_cell.angle_gamma   90.00
#
_symmetry.space_group_name_H-M   'P 1'
#
loop_
_entity.id
_entity.type
_entity.pdbx_description
1 polymer ?
#
loop_
_entity_poly.entity_id
_entity_poly.type
_entity_poly.pdbx_seq_one_letter_code
_entity_poly.pdbx_strand_id
1 'polypeptide(L)'
;MKLFKPFVNLTKSASTGVYTINSVVSLPKDYALSSIEQGLIEIDGKKVWSVTATVTTNGSLETDIVEFAVPVKQEPTDEIKKVNMIVKQALSGDSSVGNPVADNGTDVNYDDAEITIP
;
A
#
# COMPACT_ATOMS: atom_id res chain seq x y z
N MET A 1 -10.04 -8.18 -10.65
CA MET A 1 -9.53 -7.55 -9.41
C MET A 1 -10.42 -6.34 -9.12
N LYS A 2 -10.72 -6.00 -7.86
CA LYS A 2 -11.41 -4.72 -7.58
C LYS A 2 -10.45 -3.58 -7.99
N LEU A 3 -10.94 -2.60 -8.74
CA LEU A 3 -10.16 -1.42 -9.13
C LEU A 3 -9.60 -0.76 -7.87
N PHE A 4 -8.33 -0.34 -7.90
CA PHE A 4 -7.63 0.25 -6.75
C PHE A 4 -7.43 -0.64 -5.51
N LYS A 5 -7.91 -1.89 -5.48
CA LYS A 5 -7.58 -2.81 -4.39
C LYS A 5 -6.31 -3.58 -4.72
N PRO A 6 -5.19 -3.35 -4.02
CA PRO A 6 -3.95 -4.06 -4.30
C PRO A 6 -3.99 -5.48 -3.75
N PHE A 7 -3.35 -6.41 -4.44
CA PHE A 7 -2.80 -7.62 -3.82
C PHE A 7 -1.45 -7.27 -3.27
N VAL A 8 -1.10 -7.75 -2.08
CA VAL A 8 0.13 -7.38 -1.40
C VAL A 8 0.87 -8.61 -0.93
N ASN A 9 2.19 -8.50 -0.94
CA ASN A 9 3.06 -9.32 -0.13
C ASN A 9 4.09 -8.42 0.56
N LEU A 10 4.79 -8.98 1.53
CA LEU A 10 5.87 -8.30 2.21
C LEU A 10 7.13 -9.11 2.00
N THR A 11 8.22 -8.44 1.66
CA THR A 11 9.55 -9.06 1.60
C THR A 11 10.47 -8.39 2.60
N LYS A 12 11.44 -9.14 3.13
CA LYS A 12 12.51 -8.61 3.97
C LYS A 12 13.85 -8.93 3.33
N SER A 13 14.66 -7.90 3.10
CA SER A 13 16.02 -8.08 2.62
C SER A 13 16.88 -8.79 3.67
N ALA A 14 17.49 -9.92 3.30
CA ALA A 14 18.44 -10.60 4.17
C ALA A 14 19.72 -9.77 4.43
N SER A 15 20.11 -8.93 3.46
CA SER A 15 21.34 -8.15 3.53
C SER A 15 21.18 -6.82 4.28
N THR A 16 20.03 -6.16 4.15
CA THR A 16 19.79 -4.84 4.78
C THR A 16 18.79 -4.88 5.93
N GLY A 17 18.02 -5.96 6.07
CA GLY A 17 16.92 -6.06 7.03
C GLY A 17 15.68 -5.24 6.66
N VAL A 18 15.73 -4.45 5.58
CA VAL A 18 14.64 -3.56 5.15
C VAL A 18 13.47 -4.38 4.64
N TYR A 19 12.27 -4.04 5.13
CA TYR A 19 11.01 -4.57 4.62
C TYR A 19 10.57 -3.78 3.38
N THR A 20 10.04 -4.47 2.37
CA THR A 20 9.45 -3.87 1.19
C THR A 20 8.06 -4.44 1.00
N ILE A 21 7.05 -3.58 0.99
CA ILE A 21 5.70 -3.97 0.60
C ILE A 21 5.65 -3.97 -0.93
N ASN A 22 5.39 -5.13 -1.52
CA ASN A 22 5.15 -5.23 -2.96
C ASN A 22 3.65 -5.38 -3.17
N SER A 23 3.15 -4.68 -4.17
CA SER A 23 1.73 -4.67 -4.46
C SER A 23 1.47 -4.73 -5.95
N VAL A 24 0.42 -5.45 -6.31
CA VAL A 24 -0.08 -5.58 -7.68
C VAL A 24 -1.52 -5.10 -7.70
N VAL A 25 -1.83 -4.09 -8.49
CA VAL A 25 -3.15 -3.46 -8.53
C VAL A 25 -3.60 -3.22 -9.96
N SER A 26 -4.90 -3.32 -10.19
CA SER A 26 -5.51 -2.91 -11.46
C SER A 26 -5.89 -1.43 -11.39
N LEU A 27 -5.37 -0.63 -12.31
CA LEU A 27 -5.63 0.82 -12.43
C LEU A 27 -6.04 1.17 -13.87
N PRO A 28 -6.77 2.28 -14.09
CA PRO A 28 -7.00 2.80 -15.45
C PRO A 28 -5.69 3.05 -16.20
N LYS A 29 -5.62 2.76 -17.51
CA LYS A 29 -4.39 2.89 -18.32
C LYS A 29 -3.78 4.29 -18.33
N ASP A 30 -4.62 5.30 -18.15
CA ASP A 30 -4.25 6.71 -18.11
C ASP A 30 -3.90 7.18 -16.69
N TYR A 31 -3.62 6.26 -15.76
CA TYR A 31 -3.23 6.62 -14.42
C TYR A 31 -1.91 7.38 -14.40
N ALA A 32 -1.77 8.29 -13.46
CA ALA A 32 -0.50 8.88 -13.07
C ALA A 32 -0.31 8.79 -11.56
N LEU A 33 0.82 8.24 -11.12
CA LEU A 33 1.18 8.24 -9.71
C LEU A 33 1.46 9.67 -9.25
N SER A 34 0.70 10.14 -8.26
CA SER A 34 0.82 11.49 -7.69
C SER A 34 1.72 11.52 -6.47
N SER A 35 1.55 10.58 -5.54
CA SER A 35 2.38 10.48 -4.33
C SER A 35 2.39 9.08 -3.75
N ILE A 36 3.41 8.79 -2.95
CA ILE A 36 3.47 7.63 -2.04
C ILE A 36 3.79 8.17 -0.66
N GLU A 37 2.89 7.93 0.29
CA GLU A 37 3.01 8.38 1.67
C GLU A 37 2.98 7.18 2.62
N GLN A 38 3.59 7.35 3.78
CA GLN A 38 3.57 6.33 4.84
C GLN A 38 3.21 6.96 6.16
N GLY A 39 2.43 6.26 6.97
CA GLY A 39 2.03 6.75 8.28
C GLY A 39 1.28 5.74 9.11
N LEU A 40 1.16 6.03 10.40
CA LEU A 40 0.37 5.24 11.33
C LEU A 40 -1.12 5.50 11.12
N ILE A 41 -1.90 4.44 10.99
CA ILE A 41 -3.37 4.49 10.97
C ILE A 41 -3.94 3.52 12.00
N GLU A 42 -5.25 3.63 12.24
CA GLU A 42 -5.99 2.72 13.10
C GLU A 42 -7.11 2.04 12.31
N ILE A 43 -7.11 0.70 12.31
CA ILE A 43 -8.14 -0.13 11.68
C ILE A 43 -8.72 -1.03 12.77
N ASP A 44 -10.04 -0.95 12.99
CA ASP A 44 -10.76 -1.72 14.01
C ASP A 44 -10.11 -1.65 15.42
N GLY A 45 -9.64 -0.47 15.82
CA GLY A 45 -9.00 -0.26 17.12
C GLY A 45 -7.54 -0.76 17.20
N LYS A 46 -6.94 -1.18 16.08
CA LYS A 46 -5.56 -1.68 16.01
C LYS A 46 -4.68 -0.75 15.19
N LYS A 47 -3.50 -0.45 15.71
CA LYS A 47 -2.46 0.31 15.02
C LYS A 47 -1.90 -0.50 13.85
N VAL A 48 -1.87 0.10 12.67
CA VAL A 48 -1.35 -0.48 11.43
C VAL A 48 -0.47 0.55 10.74
N TRP A 49 0.66 0.11 10.18
CA TRP A 49 1.48 1.01 9.36
C TRP A 49 0.93 1.03 7.94
N SER A 50 0.55 2.20 7.45
CA SER A 50 -0.04 2.39 6.13
C SER A 50 1.01 2.84 5.13
N VAL A 51 0.97 2.27 3.93
CA VAL A 51 1.58 2.79 2.71
C VAL A 51 0.45 3.17 1.76
N THR A 52 0.37 4.44 1.40
CA THR A 52 -0.73 4.98 0.58
C THR A 52 -0.18 5.50 -0.73
N ALA A 53 -0.49 4.83 -1.83
CA ALA A 53 -0.25 5.32 -3.18
C ALA A 53 -1.46 6.12 -3.66
N THR A 54 -1.24 7.39 -3.97
CA THR A 54 -2.27 8.26 -4.54
C THR A 54 -2.03 8.38 -6.04
N VAL A 55 -3.05 8.09 -6.83
CA VAL A 55 -2.99 8.19 -8.31
C VAL A 55 -4.06 9.13 -8.83
N THR A 56 -3.82 9.76 -9.97
CA THR A 56 -4.82 10.48 -10.75
C THR A 56 -5.17 9.66 -11.99
N THR A 57 -6.38 9.80 -12.52
CA THR A 57 -6.81 9.14 -13.76
C THR A 57 -7.73 10.10 -14.50
N ASN A 58 -7.74 10.09 -15.83
CA ASN A 58 -8.65 10.92 -16.63
C ASN A 58 -9.93 10.17 -17.04
N GLY A 59 -10.17 8.98 -16.48
CA GLY A 59 -11.41 8.23 -16.64
C GLY A 59 -11.39 7.19 -17.75
N SER A 60 -10.21 6.70 -18.16
CA SER A 60 -10.12 5.52 -19.03
C SER A 60 -10.93 4.35 -18.45
N LEU A 61 -11.71 3.70 -19.31
CA LEU A 61 -12.41 2.45 -19.00
C LEU A 61 -11.50 1.23 -19.19
N GLU A 62 -10.41 1.37 -19.95
CA GLU A 62 -9.38 0.36 -20.04
C GLU A 62 -8.47 0.42 -18.82
N THR A 63 -8.06 -0.75 -18.35
CA THR A 63 -7.19 -0.93 -17.19
C THR A 63 -5.90 -1.63 -17.55
N ASP A 64 -4.83 -1.32 -16.81
CA ASP A 64 -3.57 -2.06 -16.78
C ASP A 64 -3.29 -2.62 -15.38
N ILE A 65 -2.40 -3.61 -15.32
CA ILE A 65 -1.84 -4.13 -14.07
C ILE A 65 -0.56 -3.37 -13.77
N VAL A 66 -0.49 -2.82 -12.55
CA VAL A 66 0.60 -1.98 -12.08
C VAL A 66 1.19 -2.57 -10.81
N GLU A 67 2.51 -2.49 -10.71
CA GLU A 67 3.25 -2.97 -9.55
C GLU A 67 3.88 -1.80 -8.79
N PHE A 68 3.76 -1.80 -7.46
CA PHE A 68 4.51 -0.91 -6.58
C PHE A 68 5.38 -1.72 -5.64
N ALA A 69 6.66 -1.38 -5.53
CA ALA A 69 7.58 -1.89 -4.53
C ALA A 69 8.05 -0.73 -3.65
N VAL A 70 7.58 -0.70 -2.40
CA VAL A 70 7.83 0.44 -1.50
C VAL A 70 8.58 -0.05 -0.25
N PRO A 71 9.81 0.46 -0.01
CA PRO A 71 10.51 0.22 1.25
C PRO A 71 9.72 0.79 2.43
N VAL A 72 9.44 -0.05 3.43
CA VAL A 72 8.66 0.31 4.60
C VAL A 72 9.59 0.93 5.64
N LYS A 73 9.25 2.13 6.10
CA LYS A 73 10.06 2.87 7.09
C LYS A 73 9.89 2.36 8.52
N GLN A 74 8.74 1.76 8.81
CA GLN A 74 8.41 1.21 10.12
C GLN A 74 8.87 -0.25 10.20
N GLU A 75 9.44 -0.62 11.34
CA GLU A 75 9.73 -2.02 11.68
C GLU A 75 8.57 -2.62 12.51
N PRO A 76 8.44 -3.95 12.58
CA PRO A 76 7.46 -4.57 13.46
C PRO A 76 7.68 -4.17 14.93
N THR A 77 6.60 -3.87 15.63
CA THR A 77 6.60 -3.66 17.09
C THR A 77 5.45 -4.44 17.73
N ASP A 78 5.41 -4.49 19.07
CA ASP A 78 4.31 -5.15 19.78
C ASP A 78 2.93 -4.54 19.44
N GLU A 79 2.91 -3.25 19.14
CA GLU A 79 1.69 -2.52 18.77
C GLU A 79 1.40 -2.53 17.26
N ILE A 80 2.44 -2.58 16.42
CA ILE A 80 2.33 -2.51 14.95
C ILE A 80 2.85 -3.82 14.36
N LYS A 81 1.93 -4.75 14.12
CA LYS A 81 2.24 -6.09 13.57
C LYS A 81 1.95 -6.22 12.07
N LYS A 82 1.32 -5.20 11.48
CA LYS A 82 0.85 -5.22 10.10
C LYS A 82 1.28 -3.99 9.33
N VAL A 83 1.46 -4.20 8.03
CA VAL A 83 1.54 -3.15 7.03
C VAL A 83 0.31 -3.23 6.15
N ASN A 84 -0.25 -2.09 5.80
CA ASN A 84 -1.37 -1.96 4.89
C ASN A 84 -0.92 -1.21 3.63
N MET A 85 -1.33 -1.68 2.46
CA MET A 85 -1.22 -0.91 1.22
C MET A 85 -2.61 -0.40 0.83
N ILE A 86 -2.74 0.91 0.67
CA ILE A 86 -3.90 1.55 0.04
C ILE A 86 -3.48 2.12 -1.30
N VAL A 87 -4.29 1.90 -2.32
CA VAL A 87 -4.24 2.70 -3.53
C VAL A 87 -5.52 3.53 -3.59
N LYS A 88 -5.38 4.85 -3.71
CA LYS A 88 -6.52 5.76 -3.81
C LYS A 88 -6.38 6.69 -4.99
N GLN A 89 -7.52 7.10 -5.53
CA GLN A 89 -7.57 8.15 -6.54
C GLN A 89 -7.59 9.52 -5.86
N ALA A 90 -6.77 10.46 -6.33
CA ALA A 90 -6.86 11.85 -5.93
C ALA A 90 -8.20 12.41 -6.42
N LEU A 91 -9.14 12.60 -5.49
CA LEU A 91 -10.36 13.36 -5.73
C LEU A 91 -10.08 14.83 -5.41
N SER A 92 -10.66 15.75 -6.17
CA SER A 92 -10.58 17.19 -5.90
C SER A 92 -11.07 17.47 -4.46
N GLY A 93 -10.15 17.73 -3.54
CA GLY A 93 -10.44 18.03 -2.13
C GLY A 93 -9.98 16.99 -1.10
N ASP A 94 -9.38 15.86 -1.51
CA ASP A 94 -8.98 14.79 -0.60
C ASP A 94 -7.58 15.00 0.00
N SER A 95 -7.43 16.08 0.78
CA SER A 95 -6.22 16.43 1.53
C SER A 95 -6.29 15.88 2.95
N SER A 96 -6.34 14.57 3.13
CA SER A 96 -5.89 13.97 4.38
C SER A 96 -5.63 12.48 4.22
N VAL A 97 -4.62 12.01 4.94
CA VAL A 97 -4.49 10.62 5.38
C VAL A 97 -5.60 10.36 6.40
N GLY A 98 -6.87 10.53 6.00
CA GLY A 98 -8.03 10.12 6.77
C GLY A 98 -8.14 8.60 6.71
N ASN A 99 -8.75 7.99 7.74
CA ASN A 99 -8.96 6.54 7.82
C ASN A 99 -9.35 6.00 6.43
N PRO A 100 -8.53 5.11 5.84
CA PRO A 100 -8.77 4.64 4.49
C PRO A 100 -10.18 4.06 4.40
N VAL A 101 -10.85 4.29 3.28
CA VAL A 101 -12.07 3.53 2.96
C VAL A 101 -11.66 2.06 2.97
N ALA A 102 -12.10 1.32 3.99
CA ALA A 102 -11.62 -0.01 4.35
C ALA A 102 -11.61 -1.02 3.17
N ASP A 103 -12.39 -0.74 2.12
CA ASP A 103 -12.54 -1.62 0.96
C ASP A 103 -11.34 -1.60 -0.01
N ASN A 104 -10.51 -0.53 -0.01
CA ASN A 104 -9.41 -0.32 -0.98
C ASN A 104 -8.01 -0.65 -0.43
N GLY A 105 -7.91 -1.01 0.85
CA GLY A 105 -6.66 -1.44 1.46
C GLY A 105 -6.50 -2.96 1.49
N THR A 106 -5.26 -3.42 1.54
CA THR A 106 -4.93 -4.81 1.86
C THR A 106 -3.81 -4.87 2.88
N ASP A 107 -4.04 -5.62 3.96
CA ASP A 107 -3.08 -5.84 5.05
C ASP A 107 -2.17 -7.04 4.76
N VAL A 108 -0.94 -6.97 5.26
CA VAL A 108 0.01 -8.08 5.36
C VAL A 108 0.70 -8.03 6.73
N ASN A 109 0.90 -9.19 7.38
CA ASN A 109 1.62 -9.25 8.64
C ASN A 109 3.13 -9.21 8.39
N TYR A 110 3.89 -8.61 9.31
CA TYR A 110 5.35 -8.70 9.25
C TYR A 110 5.88 -10.14 9.34
N ASP A 111 5.15 -11.00 10.06
CA ASP A 111 5.51 -12.42 10.22
C ASP A 111 5.35 -13.23 8.92
N ASP A 112 4.55 -12.72 7.97
CA ASP A 112 4.36 -13.34 6.65
C ASP A 112 5.40 -12.85 5.63
N ALA A 113 6.40 -12.07 6.06
CA ALA A 113 7.41 -11.52 5.16
C ALA A 113 8.34 -12.60 4.60
N GLU A 114 8.42 -12.69 3.28
CA GLU A 114 9.37 -13.57 2.61
C GLU A 114 10.79 -12.99 2.69
N ILE A 115 11.77 -13.81 3.07
CA ILE A 115 13.17 -13.39 3.10
C ILE A 115 13.75 -13.45 1.70
N THR A 116 14.19 -12.32 1.16
CA THR A 116 14.87 -12.28 -0.14
C THR A 116 16.35 -12.59 0.05
N ILE A 117 16.85 -13.54 -0.73
CA ILE A 117 18.27 -13.89 -0.80
C ILE A 117 19.10 -12.74 -1.42
N PRO A 118 20.38 -12.59 -1.02
CA PRO A 118 21.29 -11.57 -1.56
C PRO A 118 21.52 -11.69 -3.07
#